data_AF-A0A529I3M0-F1
#
_entry.id   AF-A0A529I3M0-F1
#
_cell.length_a   1.000
_cell.length_b   1.000
_cell.length_c   1.000
_cell.angle_alpha   90.00
_cell.angle_beta   90.00
_cell.angle_gamma   90.00
#
_symmetry.space_group_name_H-M   'P 1'
#
loop_
_entity.id
_entity.type
_entity.pdbx_description
1 polymer ?
#
loop_
_entity_poly.entity_id
_entity_poly.type
_entity_poly.pdbx_seq_one_letter_code
_entity_poly.pdbx_strand_id
1 'polypeptide(L)'
;ELTLDPPDATSDEAGPPHRDEDYLILSTIHSAKGQEWKNVFVLNTVDGCIPSDLGVGSKEDIEEERRLLYVAMTRARDTLHLVMPQRFFVHGQAARGDRHVYAARSRFIPASMLNAFEQTSWASVQAKDDPRRQPQVRVDLGQRMRGMWK
;
A
#
# COMPACT_ATOMS: atom_id res chain seq x y z
N GLU A 1 15.10 -37.62 -11.00
CA GLU A 1 14.20 -36.63 -10.39
C GLU A 1 15.07 -35.74 -9.51
N LEU A 2 15.36 -34.52 -9.96
CA LEU A 2 16.26 -33.60 -9.25
C LEU A 2 15.37 -32.58 -8.54
N THR A 3 14.97 -32.90 -7.32
CA THR A 3 14.31 -31.95 -6.42
C THR A 3 15.37 -30.93 -6.02
N LEU A 4 15.29 -29.74 -6.60
CA LEU A 4 16.05 -28.60 -6.11
C LEU A 4 15.48 -28.26 -4.74
N ASP A 5 16.31 -28.39 -3.71
CA ASP A 5 15.98 -27.85 -2.40
C ASP A 5 15.69 -26.35 -2.54
N PRO A 6 14.70 -25.83 -1.79
CA PRO A 6 14.42 -24.40 -1.82
C PRO A 6 15.72 -23.64 -1.49
N PRO A 7 16.00 -22.52 -2.18
CA PRO A 7 17.19 -21.74 -1.87
C PRO A 7 17.11 -21.33 -0.40
N ASP A 8 18.16 -21.67 0.36
CA ASP A 8 18.29 -21.26 1.75
C ASP A 8 18.00 -19.76 1.83
N ALA A 9 17.02 -19.38 2.66
CA ALA A 9 16.69 -17.98 2.80
C ALA A 9 17.95 -17.30 3.36
N THR A 10 18.35 -16.15 2.81
CA THR A 10 19.50 -15.40 3.33
C THR A 10 19.35 -15.03 4.81
N SER A 11 18.13 -15.14 5.35
CA SER A 11 17.84 -15.03 6.78
C SER A 11 18.35 -16.21 7.63
N ASP A 12 18.53 -17.40 7.04
CA ASP A 12 18.98 -18.61 7.74
C ASP A 12 20.51 -18.64 7.92
N GLU A 13 21.22 -17.86 7.10
CA GLU A 13 22.67 -17.59 7.23
C GLU A 13 22.98 -16.46 8.23
N ALA A 14 21.96 -15.88 8.87
CA ALA A 14 22.17 -14.87 9.90
C ALA A 14 22.68 -15.55 11.17
N GLY A 15 23.98 -15.40 11.45
CA GLY A 15 24.60 -15.83 12.71
C GLY A 15 24.02 -15.10 13.94
N PRO A 16 24.53 -15.39 15.15
CA PRO A 16 24.14 -14.65 16.35
C PRO A 16 24.39 -13.15 16.11
N PRO A 17 23.36 -12.28 16.22
CA PRO A 17 23.48 -10.89 15.83
C PRO A 17 24.60 -10.21 16.63
N HIS A 18 25.65 -9.77 15.93
CA HIS A 18 26.65 -8.90 16.54
C HIS A 18 25.98 -7.53 16.82
N ARG A 19 26.48 -6.78 17.82
CA ARG A 19 25.84 -5.53 18.31
C ARG A 19 25.72 -4.40 17.25
N ASP A 20 26.25 -4.62 16.04
CA ASP A 20 26.20 -3.73 14.87
C ASP A 20 25.40 -4.31 13.68
N GLU A 21 24.64 -5.39 13.86
CA GLU A 21 23.85 -6.05 12.80
C GLU A 21 22.34 -5.74 12.90
N ASP A 22 21.99 -4.46 12.95
CA ASP A 22 20.60 -4.05 12.70
C ASP A 22 20.35 -4.08 11.19
N TYR A 23 19.71 -5.14 10.69
CA TYR A 23 19.34 -5.27 9.28
C TYR A 23 17.83 -5.24 9.07
N LEU A 24 17.42 -4.68 7.93
CA LEU A 24 16.04 -4.73 7.45
C LEU A 24 15.86 -5.97 6.56
N ILE A 25 14.82 -6.75 6.84
CA ILE A 25 14.45 -7.87 5.99
C ILE A 25 13.46 -7.38 4.93
N LEU A 26 13.84 -7.53 3.66
CA LEU A 26 12.95 -7.37 2.52
C LEU A 26 12.56 -8.75 1.99
N SER A 27 11.27 -9.02 1.95
CA SER A 27 10.74 -10.32 1.51
C SER A 27 9.52 -10.13 0.62
N THR A 28 9.24 -11.14 -0.19
CA THR A 28 7.91 -11.30 -0.78
C THR A 28 6.94 -11.88 0.26
N ILE A 29 5.64 -11.72 0.04
CA ILE A 29 4.60 -12.31 0.91
C ILE A 29 4.71 -13.84 0.94
N HIS A 30 5.01 -14.46 -0.20
CA HIS A 30 5.14 -15.92 -0.32
C HIS A 30 6.29 -16.47 0.53
N SER A 31 7.46 -15.84 0.45
CA SER A 31 8.65 -16.24 1.21
C SER A 31 8.50 -16.01 2.72
N ALA A 32 7.59 -15.11 3.13
CA ALA A 32 7.34 -14.80 4.54
C ALA A 32 6.48 -15.86 5.25
N LYS A 33 5.93 -16.84 4.54
CA LYS A 33 5.08 -17.88 5.12
C LYS A 33 5.86 -18.67 6.18
N GLY A 34 5.29 -18.80 7.38
CA GLY A 34 5.90 -19.51 8.51
C GLY A 34 6.88 -18.67 9.33
N GLN A 35 7.25 -17.48 8.85
CA GLN A 35 8.09 -16.53 9.59
C GLN A 35 7.21 -15.49 10.31
N GLU A 36 7.77 -14.83 11.32
CA GLU A 36 7.11 -13.78 12.10
C GLU A 36 8.14 -12.74 12.58
N TRP A 37 7.73 -11.48 12.62
CA TRP A 37 8.57 -10.37 13.08
C TRP A 37 7.81 -9.46 14.05
N LYS A 38 8.54 -8.74 14.90
CA LYS A 38 7.93 -7.77 15.83
C LYS A 38 7.14 -6.70 15.09
N ASN A 39 7.74 -6.12 14.04
CA ASN A 39 7.16 -5.03 13.26
C ASN A 39 7.16 -5.41 11.78
N VAL A 40 6.02 -5.28 11.10
CA VAL A 40 5.90 -5.60 9.66
C VAL A 40 5.30 -4.44 8.90
N PHE A 41 5.91 -4.10 7.77
CA PHE A 41 5.43 -3.11 6.82
C PHE A 41 4.96 -3.83 5.55
N VAL A 42 3.66 -3.85 5.30
CA VAL A 42 3.10 -4.33 4.03
C VAL A 42 3.02 -3.14 3.09
N LEU A 43 3.88 -3.15 2.08
CA LEU A 43 3.95 -2.09 1.07
C LEU A 43 2.85 -2.28 0.01
N ASN A 44 2.56 -1.20 -0.73
CA ASN A 44 1.63 -1.20 -1.87
C ASN A 44 0.28 -1.85 -1.56
N THR A 45 -0.34 -1.50 -0.44
CA THR A 45 -1.67 -1.99 -0.06
C THR A 45 -2.78 -1.27 -0.85
N VAL A 46 -2.71 -1.40 -2.18
CA VAL A 46 -3.51 -0.69 -3.18
C VAL A 46 -4.13 -1.70 -4.15
N ASP A 47 -5.30 -1.35 -4.68
CA ASP A 47 -5.95 -2.14 -5.73
C ASP A 47 -5.07 -2.17 -6.99
N GLY A 48 -4.90 -3.35 -7.57
CA GLY A 48 -3.98 -3.64 -8.67
C GLY A 48 -2.62 -4.16 -8.23
N CYS A 49 -2.22 -3.92 -6.97
CA CYS A 49 -1.05 -4.58 -6.35
C CYS A 49 -1.46 -5.74 -5.44
N ILE A 50 -2.46 -5.53 -4.57
CA ILE A 50 -3.05 -6.57 -3.74
C ILE A 50 -4.57 -6.31 -3.61
N PRO A 51 -5.45 -7.06 -4.29
CA PRO A 51 -5.10 -8.15 -5.19
C PRO A 51 -4.33 -7.66 -6.42
N SER A 52 -3.39 -8.48 -6.89
CA SER A 52 -2.62 -8.22 -8.12
C SER A 52 -3.53 -8.30 -9.33
N ASP A 53 -3.43 -7.35 -10.26
CA ASP A 53 -4.18 -7.40 -11.53
C ASP A 53 -3.86 -8.66 -12.36
N LEU A 54 -2.69 -9.26 -12.15
CA LEU A 54 -2.30 -10.52 -12.78
C LEU A 54 -2.93 -11.76 -12.11
N GLY A 55 -3.40 -11.62 -10.86
CA GLY A 55 -3.94 -12.68 -10.02
C GLY A 55 -5.46 -12.62 -9.84
N VAL A 56 -6.19 -11.87 -10.67
CA VAL A 56 -7.65 -11.70 -10.57
C VAL A 56 -8.38 -12.19 -11.83
N GLY A 57 -8.30 -13.50 -12.11
CA GLY A 57 -9.01 -14.13 -13.23
C GLY A 57 -10.37 -14.72 -12.85
N SER A 58 -10.49 -15.22 -11.62
CA SER A 58 -11.68 -15.87 -11.08
C SER A 58 -11.98 -15.44 -9.64
N LYS A 59 -13.10 -15.90 -9.08
CA LYS A 59 -13.41 -15.65 -7.66
C LYS A 59 -12.42 -16.38 -6.75
N GLU A 60 -12.03 -17.58 -7.14
CA GLU A 60 -11.08 -18.42 -6.43
C GLU A 60 -9.71 -17.76 -6.34
N ASP A 61 -9.24 -17.13 -7.43
CA ASP A 61 -7.96 -16.41 -7.45
C ASP A 61 -8.00 -15.17 -6.52
N ILE A 62 -9.11 -14.41 -6.53
CA ILE A 62 -9.30 -13.28 -5.62
C ILE A 62 -9.25 -13.73 -4.15
N GLU A 63 -9.82 -14.89 -3.83
CA GLU A 63 -9.76 -15.43 -2.47
C GLU A 63 -8.35 -15.94 -2.11
N GLU A 64 -7.54 -16.39 -3.07
CA GLU A 64 -6.13 -16.69 -2.84
C GLU A 64 -5.33 -15.41 -2.56
N GLU A 65 -5.51 -14.34 -3.34
CA GLU A 65 -4.89 -13.05 -3.09
C GLU A 65 -5.29 -12.47 -1.72
N ARG A 66 -6.54 -12.68 -1.30
CA ARG A 66 -6.99 -12.33 0.05
C ARG A 66 -6.23 -13.11 1.12
N ARG A 67 -6.03 -14.42 0.91
CA ARG A 67 -5.21 -15.26 1.80
C ARG A 67 -3.76 -14.78 1.85
N LEU A 68 -3.20 -14.33 0.73
CA LEU A 68 -1.85 -13.74 0.71
C LEU A 68 -1.77 -12.48 1.58
N LEU A 69 -2.72 -11.55 1.46
CA LEU A 69 -2.76 -10.38 2.33
C LEU A 69 -2.90 -10.78 3.81
N TYR A 70 -3.75 -11.76 4.12
CA TYR A 70 -3.88 -12.29 5.47
C TYR A 70 -2.56 -12.87 6.00
N VAL A 71 -1.84 -13.65 5.19
CA VAL A 71 -0.51 -14.14 5.55
C VAL A 71 0.41 -12.97 5.87
N ALA A 72 0.51 -11.96 5.00
CA ALA A 72 1.36 -10.79 5.22
C ALA A 72 1.03 -10.06 6.54
N MET A 73 -0.25 -9.81 6.80
CA MET A 73 -0.73 -9.14 8.01
C MET A 73 -0.42 -9.93 9.27
N THR A 74 -0.59 -11.25 9.23
CA THR A 74 -0.34 -12.14 10.38
C THR A 74 1.12 -12.46 10.61
N ARG A 75 2.04 -11.96 9.78
CA ARG A 75 3.48 -12.06 10.10
C ARG A 75 3.89 -11.09 11.22
N ALA A 76 3.07 -10.08 11.51
CA ALA A 76 3.31 -9.10 12.55
C ALA A 76 2.94 -9.66 13.94
N ARG A 77 3.85 -9.54 14.91
CA ARG A 77 3.58 -9.87 16.31
C ARG A 77 3.09 -8.67 17.11
N ASP A 78 3.77 -7.53 16.98
CA ASP A 78 3.52 -6.36 17.83
C ASP A 78 2.87 -5.23 17.01
N THR A 79 3.46 -4.86 15.87
CA THR A 79 2.94 -3.77 15.02
C THR A 79 2.85 -4.14 13.56
N LEU A 80 1.74 -3.73 12.94
CA LEU A 80 1.45 -3.89 11.52
C LEU A 80 1.24 -2.51 10.90
N HIS A 81 2.01 -2.22 9.85
CA HIS A 81 1.85 -1.02 9.05
C HIS A 81 1.42 -1.37 7.63
N LEU A 82 0.29 -0.83 7.18
CA LEU A 82 -0.20 -1.00 5.83
C LEU A 82 0.05 0.30 5.07
N VAL A 83 0.93 0.24 4.05
CA VAL A 83 1.42 1.43 3.36
C VAL A 83 0.72 1.55 2.01
N MET A 84 0.11 2.71 1.79
CA MET A 84 -0.61 3.04 0.57
C MET A 84 0.09 4.23 -0.13
N PRO A 85 0.90 3.97 -1.18
CA PRO A 85 1.46 5.06 -1.98
C PRO A 85 0.33 5.84 -2.65
N GLN A 86 0.40 7.17 -2.64
CA GLN A 86 -0.63 7.99 -3.28
C GLN A 86 -0.51 7.98 -4.82
N ARG A 87 0.71 7.84 -5.34
CA ARG A 87 1.04 8.05 -6.76
C ARG A 87 1.94 6.92 -7.27
N PHE A 88 1.60 6.39 -8.44
CA PHE A 88 2.44 5.46 -9.21
C PHE A 88 2.88 6.14 -10.50
N PHE A 89 4.19 6.32 -10.68
CA PHE A 89 4.72 6.98 -11.86
C PHE A 89 4.75 6.04 -13.07
N VAL A 90 4.41 6.60 -14.24
CA VAL A 90 4.38 5.83 -15.50
C VAL A 90 5.79 5.71 -16.06
N HIS A 91 6.13 4.55 -16.61
CA HIS A 91 7.41 4.32 -17.30
C HIS A 91 7.50 5.11 -18.62
N GLY A 92 8.71 5.34 -19.13
CA GLY A 92 8.91 5.99 -20.44
C GLY A 92 8.54 7.48 -20.47
N GLN A 93 8.68 8.19 -19.35
CA GLN A 93 8.61 9.65 -19.29
C GLN A 93 10.00 10.26 -19.13
N ALA A 94 10.12 11.56 -19.43
CA ALA A 94 11.35 12.32 -19.18
C ALA A 94 11.75 12.22 -17.69
N ALA A 95 13.03 12.40 -17.38
CA ALA A 95 13.55 12.31 -16.01
C ALA A 95 12.88 13.28 -15.00
N ARG A 96 12.26 14.36 -15.49
CA ARG A 96 11.46 15.32 -14.71
C ARG A 96 9.97 15.27 -15.05
N GLY A 97 9.52 14.20 -15.68
CA GLY A 97 8.11 13.98 -16.00
C GLY A 97 7.32 13.72 -14.72
N ASP A 98 6.11 14.27 -14.65
CA ASP A 98 5.21 14.14 -13.50
C ASP A 98 3.99 13.25 -13.80
N ARG A 99 4.01 12.47 -14.89
CA ARG A 99 2.89 11.61 -15.26
C ARG A 99 2.79 10.45 -14.27
N HIS A 100 1.65 10.35 -13.62
CA HIS A 100 1.38 9.32 -12.62
C HIS A 100 -0.10 8.96 -12.64
N VAL A 101 -0.40 7.80 -12.08
CA VAL A 101 -1.76 7.39 -11.73
C VAL A 101 -1.92 7.46 -10.21
N TYR A 102 -3.13 7.77 -9.76
CA TYR A 102 -3.46 7.75 -8.34
C TYR A 102 -3.84 6.34 -7.92
N ALA A 103 -3.33 5.91 -6.77
CA ALA A 103 -3.64 4.60 -6.24
C ALA A 103 -4.99 4.61 -5.50
N ALA A 104 -5.79 3.59 -5.73
CA ALA A 104 -6.93 3.28 -4.87
C ALA A 104 -6.47 2.34 -3.76
N ARG A 105 -6.99 2.51 -2.55
CA ARG A 105 -6.79 1.55 -1.45
C ARG A 105 -7.25 0.16 -1.88
N SER A 106 -6.54 -0.88 -1.45
CA SER A 106 -6.96 -2.27 -1.67
C SER A 106 -8.41 -2.49 -1.23
N ARG A 107 -9.20 -3.17 -2.08
CA ARG A 107 -10.58 -3.57 -1.78
C ARG A 107 -10.68 -4.56 -0.62
N PHE A 108 -9.57 -5.22 -0.25
CA PHE A 108 -9.50 -6.08 0.93
C PHE A 108 -9.47 -5.29 2.24
N ILE A 109 -9.23 -3.98 2.18
CA ILE A 109 -9.27 -3.07 3.32
C ILE A 109 -10.44 -2.11 3.12
N PRO A 110 -11.67 -2.50 3.51
CA PRO A 110 -12.83 -1.62 3.40
C PRO A 110 -12.71 -0.44 4.37
N ALA A 111 -13.49 0.62 4.12
CA ALA A 111 -13.48 1.81 4.97
C ALA A 111 -13.86 1.50 6.44
N SER A 112 -14.71 0.50 6.65
CA SER A 112 -15.09 0.01 7.98
C SER A 112 -13.92 -0.54 8.79
N MET A 113 -12.88 -1.05 8.13
CA MET A 113 -11.69 -1.59 8.79
C MET A 113 -10.76 -0.47 9.28
N LEU A 114 -10.86 0.74 8.72
CA LEU A 114 -9.97 1.85 9.08
C LEU A 114 -10.06 2.26 10.55
N ASN A 115 -11.17 1.97 11.23
CA ASN A 115 -11.33 2.23 12.66
C ASN A 115 -10.40 1.38 13.53
N ALA A 116 -9.86 0.29 12.99
CA ALA A 116 -8.88 -0.57 13.67
C ALA A 116 -7.43 -0.14 13.42
N PHE A 117 -7.21 0.89 12.60
CA PHE A 117 -5.88 1.38 12.26
C PHE A 117 -5.72 2.85 12.67
N GLU A 118 -4.55 3.19 13.21
CA GLU A 118 -4.10 4.57 13.21
C GLU A 118 -3.89 5.02 11.76
N GLN A 119 -4.48 6.15 11.37
CA GLN A 119 -4.39 6.69 10.01
C GLN A 119 -3.39 7.83 9.96
N THR A 120 -2.28 7.61 9.25
CA THR A 120 -1.20 8.58 9.12
C THR A 120 -0.93 8.88 7.64
N SER A 121 -0.76 10.16 7.30
CA SER A 121 -0.34 10.59 5.96
C SER A 121 1.08 11.13 6.00
N TRP A 122 1.92 10.73 5.03
CA TRP A 122 3.26 11.30 4.88
C TRP A 122 3.21 12.62 4.12
N ALA A 123 2.56 13.57 4.78
CA ALA A 123 2.53 15.00 4.54
C ALA A 123 1.38 15.51 5.40
N SER A 124 1.60 15.63 6.71
CA SER A 124 0.99 16.78 7.38
C SER A 124 1.71 17.98 6.79
N VAL A 125 1.28 18.43 5.61
CA VAL A 125 1.38 19.85 5.32
C VAL A 125 0.50 20.43 6.41
N GLN A 126 1.11 20.81 7.54
CA GLN A 126 0.49 21.79 8.40
C GLN A 126 0.07 22.87 7.41
N ALA A 127 -1.23 23.04 7.23
CA ALA A 127 -1.75 24.12 6.45
C ALA A 127 -1.27 25.37 7.18
N LYS A 128 -0.08 25.85 6.85
CA LYS A 128 0.29 27.22 7.11
C LYS A 128 -0.80 27.96 6.36
N ASP A 129 -1.60 28.73 7.09
CA ASP A 129 -2.54 29.67 6.50
C ASP A 129 -1.78 30.44 5.43
N ASP A 130 -1.96 30.06 4.16
CA ASP A 130 -1.40 30.80 3.05
C ASP A 130 -2.29 32.02 2.89
N PRO A 131 -1.83 33.24 3.20
CA PRO A 131 -2.63 34.44 3.04
C PRO A 131 -3.03 34.68 1.57
N ARG A 132 -2.46 33.92 0.63
CA ARG A 132 -2.82 33.92 -0.80
C ARG A 132 -3.91 32.92 -1.17
N ARG A 133 -4.42 32.12 -0.23
CA ARG A 133 -5.53 31.20 -0.48
C ARG A 133 -6.80 32.00 -0.74
N GLN A 134 -7.04 32.32 -2.02
CA GLN A 134 -8.28 32.94 -2.44
C GLN A 134 -9.45 32.05 -2.00
N PRO A 135 -10.52 32.61 -1.41
CA PRO A 135 -11.68 31.83 -1.03
C PRO A 135 -12.17 31.07 -2.26
N GLN A 136 -12.30 29.74 -2.13
CA GLN A 136 -12.91 28.92 -3.18
C GLN A 136 -14.27 29.53 -3.50
N VAL A 137 -14.42 30.07 -4.71
CA VAL A 137 -15.69 30.56 -5.21
C VAL A 137 -16.63 29.37 -5.25
N ARG A 138 -17.53 29.28 -4.26
CA ARG A 138 -18.62 28.30 -4.27
C ARG A 138 -19.56 28.69 -5.39
N VAL A 139 -19.41 28.03 -6.53
CA VAL A 139 -20.35 28.17 -7.65
C VAL A 139 -21.62 27.41 -7.27
N ASP A 140 -22.69 28.15 -6.99
CA ASP A 140 -24.03 27.57 -6.84
C ASP A 140 -24.54 27.13 -8.23
N LEU A 141 -24.28 25.86 -8.55
CA LEU A 141 -24.74 25.23 -9.78
C LEU A 141 -26.27 25.27 -9.91
N GLY A 142 -27.00 25.25 -8.79
CA GLY A 142 -28.46 25.29 -8.76
C GLY A 142 -29.05 26.65 -9.13
N GLN A 143 -28.41 27.76 -8.76
CA GLN A 143 -28.78 29.08 -9.27
C GLN A 143 -28.46 29.23 -10.77
N ARG A 144 -27.30 28.72 -11.21
CA ARG A 144 -26.88 28.81 -12.62
C ARG A 144 -27.82 28.05 -13.56
N MET A 145 -28.31 26.88 -13.16
CA MET A 145 -29.24 26.10 -13.97
C MET A 145 -30.64 26.73 -14.07
N ARG A 146 -31.12 27.38 -13.00
CA ARG A 146 -32.44 28.07 -13.02
C ARG A 146 -32.47 29.31 -13.91
N GLY A 147 -31.32 29.95 -14.16
CA GLY A 147 -31.21 31.08 -15.09
C GLY A 147 -31.20 30.71 -16.57
N MET A 148 -30.94 29.44 -16.91
CA MET A 148 -30.89 28.97 -18.31
C MET A 148 -32.27 28.55 -18.87
N TRP A 149 -33.30 28.49 -18.03
CA TRP A 149 -34.65 28.02 -18.40
C TRP A 149 -35.70 29.15 -18.31
N LYS A 150 -35.27 30.41 -18.49
CA LYS A 150 -36.13 31.57 -18.69
C LYS A 150 -35.92 32.15 -20.08
#